data_AF-A0A7W8T9H3-F1
#
_entry.id   AF-A0A7W8T9H3-F1
#
_cell.length_a   1.000
_cell.length_b   1.000
_cell.length_c   1.000
_cell.angle_alpha   90.00
_cell.angle_beta   90.00
_cell.angle_gamma   90.00
#
_symmetry.space_group_name_H-M   'P 1'
#
loop_
_entity.id
_entity.type
_entity.pdbx_description
1 polymer ?
#
loop_
_entity_poly.entity_id
_entity_poly.type
_entity_poly.pdbx_seq_one_letter_code
_entity_poly.pdbx_strand_id
1 'polypeptide(L)'
;MLALAFDGITSFSAVPLQWSTRIGALLAIGSLGFGAWAAYVRIFTNLTVPGWASTVIPMYFLGGIQLLFLGVIGGYISKTYAETKQRPSFIIERSGACRASSGLAGGALPGVAVQALIIAGCWIFFADQTVRLHRFAVENAPLDALLSRTEPDQRALSLIFDRASPAYRSPAAYEHQSLWYQAEKHGFVDPNFATYVPQIARFRPGMMPMAPLTLEHDPAGFEWNKDNGRLYRYFFVRKEGPLPRDFFANSECDVALVTHEGEWSLYERRNCR
;
A
#
# COMPACT_ATOMS: atom_id res chain seq x y z
N MET A 1 29.58 -4.50 17.76
CA MET A 1 30.38 -4.42 16.52
C MET A 1 29.77 -3.48 15.49
N LEU A 2 28.52 -3.69 15.05
CA LEU A 2 27.85 -2.80 14.08
C LEU A 2 27.68 -1.33 14.57
N ALA A 3 27.29 -1.11 15.82
CA ALA A 3 27.14 0.25 16.36
C ALA A 3 28.45 1.06 16.32
N LEU A 4 29.57 0.44 16.69
CA LEU A 4 30.90 1.08 16.66
C LEU A 4 31.33 1.46 15.23
N ALA A 5 30.96 0.66 14.24
CA ALA A 5 31.23 0.95 12.83
C ALA A 5 30.38 2.12 12.31
N PHE A 6 29.11 2.19 12.70
CA PHE A 6 28.23 3.33 12.39
C PHE A 6 28.70 4.62 13.07
N ASP A 7 29.12 4.54 14.33
CA ASP A 7 29.69 5.67 15.06
C ASP A 7 30.99 6.13 14.41
N GLY A 8 31.84 5.21 13.93
CA GLY A 8 33.06 5.56 13.18
C GLY A 8 32.77 6.31 11.87
N ILE A 9 31.83 5.83 11.06
CA ILE A 9 31.52 6.46 9.76
C ILE A 9 30.91 7.85 9.96
N THR A 10 29.98 7.99 10.91
CA THR A 10 29.32 9.27 11.21
C THR A 10 30.26 10.25 11.94
N SER A 11 31.13 9.75 12.82
CA SER A 11 32.07 10.56 13.62
C SER A 11 33.31 11.04 12.84
N PHE A 12 33.71 10.39 11.76
CA PHE A 12 34.91 10.79 11.00
C PHE A 12 34.61 11.36 9.60
N SER A 13 33.37 11.23 9.09
CA SER A 13 33.07 11.61 7.71
C SER A 13 31.76 12.38 7.57
N ALA A 14 31.82 13.51 6.85
CA ALA A 14 30.64 14.25 6.40
C ALA A 14 29.98 13.63 5.14
N VAL A 15 30.58 12.57 4.59
CA VAL A 15 30.15 11.93 3.34
C VAL A 15 28.69 11.46 3.39
N PRO A 16 28.19 10.75 4.42
CA PRO A 16 26.79 10.28 4.44
C PRO A 16 25.77 11.41 4.29
N LEU A 17 26.09 12.57 4.87
CA LEU A 17 25.23 13.73 4.90
C LEU A 17 25.31 14.55 3.60
N GLN A 18 26.43 14.48 2.87
CA GLN A 18 26.54 15.01 1.51
C GLN A 18 25.81 14.15 0.47
N TRP A 19 25.77 12.83 0.69
CA TRP A 19 24.99 11.91 -0.15
C TRP A 19 23.49 12.17 -0.03
N SER A 20 22.97 12.50 1.16
CA SER A 20 21.55 12.80 1.33
C SER A 20 21.11 14.02 0.50
N THR A 21 21.96 15.04 0.38
CA THR A 21 21.69 16.21 -0.48
C THR A 21 21.62 15.83 -1.96
N ARG A 22 22.56 15.01 -2.43
CA ARG A 22 22.60 14.55 -3.84
C ARG A 22 21.41 13.66 -4.17
N ILE A 23 21.06 12.75 -3.28
CA ILE A 23 19.91 11.85 -3.42
C ILE A 23 18.62 12.65 -3.40
N GLY A 24 18.46 13.58 -2.45
CA GLY A 24 17.29 14.46 -2.39
C GLY A 24 17.10 15.29 -3.67
N ALA A 25 18.18 15.84 -4.22
CA ALA A 25 18.14 16.56 -5.49
C ALA A 25 17.76 15.67 -6.68
N LEU A 26 18.33 14.48 -6.78
CA LEU A 26 18.00 13.51 -7.84
C LEU A 26 16.52 13.10 -7.77
N LEU A 27 16.01 12.81 -6.57
CA LEU A 27 14.62 12.43 -6.38
C LEU A 27 13.66 13.60 -6.65
N ALA A 28 14.03 14.83 -6.31
CA ALA A 28 13.24 16.02 -6.64
C ALA A 28 13.09 16.19 -8.15
N ILE A 29 14.18 16.03 -8.92
CA ILE A 29 14.15 16.05 -10.39
C ILE A 29 13.27 14.92 -10.93
N GLY A 30 13.41 13.71 -10.40
CA GLY A 30 12.57 12.57 -10.75
C GLY A 30 11.09 12.86 -10.53
N SER A 31 10.74 13.46 -9.40
CA SER A 31 9.36 13.82 -9.06
C SER A 31 8.76 14.85 -10.03
N LEU A 32 9.54 15.86 -10.43
CA LEU A 32 9.13 16.81 -11.47
C LEU A 32 8.93 16.11 -12.83
N GLY A 33 9.80 15.16 -13.17
CA GLY A 33 9.65 14.34 -14.38
C GLY A 33 8.37 13.51 -14.39
N PHE A 34 8.06 12.82 -13.29
CA PHE A 34 6.81 12.07 -13.14
C PHE A 34 5.56 12.97 -13.15
N GLY A 35 5.63 14.14 -12.52
CA GLY A 35 4.56 15.14 -12.58
C GLY A 35 4.31 15.64 -14.00
N ALA A 36 5.37 15.94 -14.76
CA ALA A 36 5.28 16.34 -16.15
C ALA A 36 4.73 15.22 -17.05
N TRP A 37 5.13 13.97 -16.80
CA TRP A 37 4.59 12.81 -17.49
C TRP A 37 3.08 12.63 -17.20
N ALA A 38 2.65 12.75 -15.94
CA ALA A 38 1.23 12.69 -15.58
C ALA A 38 0.41 13.80 -16.26
N ALA A 39 0.96 15.01 -16.34
CA ALA A 39 0.34 16.12 -17.07
C ALA A 39 0.26 15.84 -18.58
N TYR A 40 1.33 15.30 -19.18
CA TYR A 40 1.35 14.90 -20.59
C TYR A 40 0.26 13.87 -20.90
N VAL A 41 0.18 12.78 -20.12
CA VAL A 41 -0.81 11.73 -20.35
C VAL A 41 -2.23 12.28 -20.20
N ARG A 42 -2.48 13.20 -19.26
CA ARG A 42 -3.82 13.79 -19.10
C ARG A 42 -4.23 14.72 -20.25
N ILE A 43 -3.29 15.46 -20.84
CA ILE A 43 -3.55 16.46 -21.88
C ILE A 43 -3.63 15.81 -23.25
N PHE A 44 -2.74 14.87 -23.56
CA PHE A 44 -2.62 14.28 -24.89
C PHE A 44 -3.36 12.95 -25.04
N THR A 45 -3.82 12.36 -23.92
CA THR A 45 -4.46 11.04 -23.93
C THR A 45 -5.80 11.06 -23.17
N ASN A 46 -6.78 10.30 -23.66
CA ASN A 46 -8.09 10.12 -23.00
C ASN A 46 -8.15 8.85 -22.11
N LEU A 47 -7.00 8.25 -21.79
CA LEU A 47 -6.91 7.00 -21.01
C LEU A 47 -6.94 7.22 -19.48
N THR A 48 -6.98 8.47 -18.99
CA THR A 48 -6.88 8.76 -17.56
C THR A 48 -8.25 8.83 -16.87
N VAL A 49 -8.36 8.19 -15.71
CA VAL A 49 -9.54 8.29 -14.84
C VAL A 49 -9.75 9.74 -14.37
N PRO A 50 -11.00 10.27 -14.37
CA PRO A 50 -11.30 11.59 -13.85
C PRO A 50 -10.82 11.75 -12.40
N GLY A 51 -10.15 12.87 -12.11
CA GLY A 51 -9.63 13.16 -10.76
C GLY A 51 -8.22 12.64 -10.46
N TRP A 52 -7.72 11.65 -11.21
CA TRP A 52 -6.37 11.08 -10.98
C TRP A 52 -5.25 12.11 -11.21
N ALA A 53 -5.29 12.83 -12.33
CA ALA A 53 -4.27 13.82 -12.64
C ALA A 53 -4.25 14.99 -11.62
N SER A 54 -5.43 15.43 -11.15
CA SER A 54 -5.55 16.52 -10.17
C SER A 54 -5.05 16.16 -8.77
N THR A 55 -4.94 14.87 -8.43
CA THR A 55 -4.38 14.43 -7.14
C THR A 55 -2.89 14.11 -7.25
N VAL A 56 -2.50 13.39 -8.29
CA VAL A 56 -1.13 12.87 -8.46
C VAL A 56 -0.13 13.99 -8.80
N ILE A 57 -0.51 14.98 -9.62
CA ILE A 57 0.40 16.08 -9.99
C ILE A 57 0.80 16.91 -8.76
N PRO A 58 -0.14 17.42 -7.92
CA PRO A 58 0.23 18.10 -6.68
C PRO A 58 1.02 17.23 -5.71
N MET A 59 0.72 15.93 -5.60
CA MET A 59 1.47 15.00 -4.75
C MET A 59 2.94 14.89 -5.16
N TYR A 60 3.23 14.70 -6.45
CA TYR A 60 4.61 14.66 -6.93
C TYR A 60 5.30 16.01 -6.81
N PHE A 61 4.59 17.12 -7.03
CA PHE A 61 5.18 18.44 -6.86
C PHE A 61 5.56 18.70 -5.40
N LEU A 62 4.64 18.45 -4.46
CA LEU A 62 4.86 18.62 -3.03
C LEU A 62 5.90 17.64 -2.48
N GLY A 63 5.92 16.39 -2.95
CA GLY A 63 6.95 15.43 -2.58
C GLY A 63 8.34 15.85 -3.08
N GLY A 64 8.43 16.35 -4.32
CA GLY A 64 9.67 16.83 -4.90
C GLY A 64 10.25 18.04 -4.16
N ILE A 65 9.43 19.03 -3.85
CA ILE A 65 9.89 20.23 -3.13
C ILE A 65 10.31 19.91 -1.68
N GLN A 66 9.62 19.00 -1.01
CA GLN A 66 10.00 18.54 0.34
C GLN A 66 11.36 17.81 0.33
N LEU A 67 11.60 16.93 -0.65
CA LEU A 67 12.88 16.23 -0.80
C LEU A 67 14.03 17.20 -1.12
N LEU A 68 13.75 18.24 -1.90
CA LEU A 68 14.71 19.32 -2.17
C LEU A 68 15.08 20.05 -0.86
N PHE A 69 14.09 20.46 -0.06
CA PHE A 69 14.35 21.11 1.22
C PHE A 69 15.09 20.21 2.21
N LEU A 70 14.76 18.92 2.30
CA LEU A 70 15.49 17.95 3.11
C LEU A 70 16.95 17.82 2.65
N GLY A 71 17.20 17.82 1.35
CA GLY A 71 18.54 17.82 0.79
C GLY A 71 19.36 19.04 1.21
N VAL A 72 18.75 20.24 1.08
CA VAL A 72 19.37 21.51 1.49
C VAL A 72 19.68 21.50 2.98
N ILE A 73 18.73 21.11 3.83
CA ILE A 73 18.92 21.00 5.29
C ILE A 73 20.07 20.06 5.61
N GLY A 74 20.14 18.88 4.96
CA GLY A 74 21.26 17.94 5.11
C GLY A 74 22.61 18.60 4.80
N GLY A 75 22.69 19.35 3.71
CA GLY A 75 23.91 20.07 3.31
C GLY A 75 24.35 21.12 4.35
N TYR A 76 23.40 21.84 4.95
CA TYR A 76 23.70 22.78 6.03
C TYR A 76 24.17 22.08 7.30
N ILE A 77 23.50 21.01 7.73
CA ILE A 77 23.91 20.23 8.90
C ILE A 77 25.33 19.68 8.68
N SER A 78 25.68 19.27 7.46
CA SER A 78 27.04 18.80 7.15
C SER A 78 28.10 19.86 7.34
N LYS A 79 27.82 21.11 7.01
CA LYS A 79 28.75 22.23 7.22
C LYS A 79 28.83 22.58 8.70
N THR A 80 27.70 22.72 9.38
CA THR A 80 27.65 22.98 10.83
C THR A 80 28.41 21.91 11.62
N TYR A 81 28.26 20.64 11.23
CA TYR A 81 28.97 19.53 11.85
C TYR A 81 30.49 19.55 11.60
N ALA A 82 30.93 20.08 10.46
CA ALA A 82 32.35 20.27 10.18
C ALA A 82 32.95 21.41 11.03
N GLU A 83 32.20 22.50 11.20
CA GLU A 83 32.60 23.66 12.01
C GLU A 83 32.69 23.32 13.51
N THR A 84 31.71 22.58 14.05
CA THR A 84 31.70 22.22 15.49
C THR A 84 32.84 21.28 15.87
N LYS A 85 33.43 20.55 14.93
CA LYS A 85 34.56 19.65 15.19
C LYS A 85 35.89 20.36 15.44
N GLN A 86 36.01 21.64 15.11
CA GLN A 86 37.23 22.45 15.30
C GLN A 86 38.54 21.71 14.95
N ARG A 87 38.55 20.93 13.86
CA ARG A 87 39.77 20.22 13.46
C ARG A 87 40.76 21.22 12.90
N PRO A 88 41.93 21.43 13.53
CA PRO A 88 42.95 22.33 12.97
C PRO A 88 43.35 21.83 11.58
N SER A 89 43.42 22.74 10.61
CA SER A 89 43.69 22.40 9.20
C SER A 89 45.08 21.79 8.99
N PHE A 90 45.99 21.99 9.94
CA PHE A 90 47.31 21.39 10.00
C PHE A 90 47.73 21.15 11.46
N ILE A 91 48.53 20.11 11.68
CA ILE A 91 49.23 19.87 12.93
C ILE A 91 50.71 20.08 12.60
N ILE A 92 51.35 21.09 13.21
CA ILE A 92 52.79 21.34 13.00
C ILE A 92 53.56 20.37 13.88
N GLU A 93 54.14 19.33 13.29
CA GLU A 93 54.79 18.25 14.06
C GLU A 93 56.25 18.57 14.43
N ARG A 94 56.97 19.35 13.61
CA ARG A 94 58.24 20.07 13.90
C ARG A 94 58.85 20.59 12.59
N SER A 95 59.52 21.74 12.64
CA SER A 95 60.32 22.27 11.53
C SER A 95 61.70 21.60 11.53
N GLY A 96 61.88 20.53 10.77
CA GLY A 96 63.20 19.89 10.61
C GLY A 96 63.17 18.54 9.90
N ALA A 97 63.89 18.46 8.77
CA ALA A 97 64.28 17.30 7.97
C ALA A 97 63.27 16.14 7.83
N CYS A 98 62.69 16.06 6.63
CA CYS A 98 61.81 14.99 6.18
C CYS A 98 62.47 13.61 6.31
N ARG A 99 61.96 12.77 7.22
CA ARG A 99 62.11 11.32 7.17
C ARG A 99 60.76 10.71 6.89
N ALA A 100 60.67 10.00 5.77
CA ALA A 100 59.51 9.21 5.42
C ALA A 100 59.32 8.08 6.44
N SER A 101 58.20 8.11 7.17
CA SER A 101 57.69 6.96 7.91
C SER A 101 56.56 6.33 7.11
N SER A 102 56.81 5.11 6.65
CA SER A 102 55.80 4.21 6.08
C SER A 102 54.88 3.73 7.21
N GLY A 103 53.69 4.33 7.31
CA GLY A 103 52.63 3.95 8.24
C GLY A 103 51.56 3.08 7.55
N LEU A 104 51.31 1.90 8.12
CA LEU A 104 50.52 0.81 7.59
C LEU A 104 49.08 1.17 7.20
N ALA A 105 48.68 0.73 5.99
CA ALA A 105 47.30 0.71 5.52
C ALA A 105 46.47 -0.29 6.34
N GLY A 106 45.68 0.22 7.28
CA GLY A 106 44.61 -0.54 7.93
C GLY A 106 43.45 -0.75 6.95
N GLY A 107 43.24 -2.00 6.53
CA GLY A 107 42.18 -2.40 5.61
C GLY A 107 40.79 -2.10 6.17
N ALA A 108 40.25 -0.94 5.84
CA ALA A 108 38.82 -0.68 5.89
C ALA A 108 38.19 -1.36 4.66
N LEU A 109 37.19 -2.22 4.87
CA LEU A 109 36.37 -2.72 3.78
C LEU A 109 35.86 -1.51 2.96
N PRO A 110 36.01 -1.50 1.63
CA PRO A 110 35.70 -0.33 0.82
C PRO A 110 34.21 0.00 1.00
N GLY A 111 33.86 1.29 1.15
CA GLY A 111 32.47 1.73 1.34
C GLY A 111 31.49 1.22 0.26
N VAL A 112 32.03 0.82 -0.89
CA VAL A 112 31.34 0.09 -1.96
C VAL A 112 30.72 -1.23 -1.48
N ALA A 113 31.40 -1.98 -0.61
CA ALA A 113 30.89 -3.24 -0.06
C ALA A 113 29.68 -3.03 0.85
N VAL A 114 29.69 -1.97 1.67
CA VAL A 114 28.54 -1.62 2.53
C VAL A 114 27.36 -1.15 1.68
N GLN A 115 27.61 -0.33 0.66
CA GLN A 115 26.56 0.07 -0.29
C GLN A 115 25.98 -1.12 -1.05
N ALA A 116 26.83 -2.05 -1.50
CA ALA A 116 26.39 -3.27 -2.17
C ALA A 116 25.51 -4.14 -1.25
N LEU A 117 25.84 -4.24 0.05
CA LEU A 117 25.01 -4.96 1.02
C LEU A 117 23.65 -4.28 1.25
N ILE A 118 23.60 -2.94 1.32
CA ILE A 118 22.33 -2.21 1.46
C ILE A 118 21.47 -2.41 0.22
N ILE A 119 22.06 -2.27 -0.98
CA ILE A 119 21.35 -2.49 -2.24
C ILE A 119 20.83 -3.92 -2.32
N ALA A 120 21.67 -4.91 -1.99
CA ALA A 120 21.24 -6.31 -1.95
C ALA A 120 20.10 -6.53 -0.95
N GLY A 121 20.15 -5.91 0.23
CA GLY A 121 19.07 -5.94 1.21
C GLY A 121 17.77 -5.34 0.70
N CYS A 122 17.82 -4.18 0.05
CA CYS A 122 16.66 -3.57 -0.59
C CYS A 122 16.09 -4.45 -1.70
N TRP A 123 16.94 -5.05 -2.54
CA TRP A 123 16.51 -5.96 -3.61
C TRP A 123 15.84 -7.21 -3.05
N ILE A 124 16.39 -7.82 -2.00
CA ILE A 124 15.75 -8.97 -1.33
C ILE A 124 14.39 -8.58 -0.75
N PHE A 125 14.30 -7.42 -0.10
CA PHE A 125 13.04 -6.92 0.44
C PHE A 125 12.00 -6.70 -0.67
N PHE A 126 12.35 -6.00 -1.75
CA PHE A 126 11.45 -5.77 -2.87
C PHE A 126 11.05 -7.07 -3.58
N ALA A 127 11.97 -8.03 -3.71
CA ALA A 127 11.66 -9.35 -4.24
C ALA A 127 10.64 -10.09 -3.35
N ASP A 128 10.83 -10.08 -2.02
CA ASP A 128 9.86 -10.66 -1.08
C ASP A 128 8.49 -9.97 -1.18
N GLN A 129 8.45 -8.63 -1.23
CA GLN A 129 7.20 -7.89 -1.42
C GLN A 129 6.53 -8.22 -2.75
N THR A 130 7.30 -8.35 -3.84
CA THR A 130 6.78 -8.67 -5.17
C THR A 130 6.19 -10.09 -5.20
N VAL A 131 6.88 -11.06 -4.60
CA VAL A 131 6.39 -12.45 -4.49
C VAL A 131 5.12 -12.51 -3.65
N ARG A 132 5.05 -11.79 -2.54
CA ARG A 132 3.84 -11.70 -1.70
C ARG A 132 2.66 -11.10 -2.47
N LEU A 133 2.89 -9.99 -3.16
CA LEU A 133 1.87 -9.35 -3.99
C LEU A 133 1.37 -10.30 -5.08
N HIS A 134 2.28 -11.03 -5.74
CA HIS A 134 1.89 -11.98 -6.77
C HIS A 134 1.08 -13.16 -6.22
N ARG A 135 1.48 -13.73 -5.07
CA ARG A 135 0.71 -14.78 -4.40
C ARG A 135 -0.68 -14.31 -3.99
N PHE A 136 -0.78 -13.09 -3.47
CA PHE A 136 -2.06 -12.50 -3.12
C PHE A 136 -2.93 -12.23 -4.35
N ALA A 137 -2.35 -11.81 -5.47
CA ALA A 137 -3.09 -11.66 -6.73
C ALA A 137 -3.66 -13.00 -7.21
N VAL A 138 -2.88 -14.10 -7.11
CA VAL A 138 -3.37 -15.44 -7.42
C VAL A 138 -4.48 -15.88 -6.45
N GLU A 139 -4.35 -15.57 -5.16
CA GLU A 139 -5.39 -15.84 -4.14
C GLU A 139 -6.70 -15.10 -4.42
N ASN A 140 -6.64 -13.92 -5.06
CA ASN A 140 -7.80 -13.08 -5.40
C ASN A 140 -8.40 -13.34 -6.79
N ALA A 141 -7.72 -14.07 -7.68
CA ALA A 141 -8.24 -14.36 -9.01
C ALA A 141 -9.68 -14.92 -9.06
N PRO A 142 -10.12 -15.76 -8.09
CA PRO A 142 -11.52 -16.21 -8.04
C PRO A 142 -12.53 -15.09 -7.81
N LEU A 143 -12.16 -14.05 -7.05
CA LEU A 143 -13.03 -12.90 -6.81
C LEU A 143 -13.23 -12.11 -8.11
N ASP A 144 -12.19 -11.92 -8.92
CA ASP A 144 -12.29 -11.25 -10.22
C ASP A 144 -13.27 -11.97 -11.15
N ALA A 145 -13.27 -13.30 -11.09
CA ALA A 145 -14.25 -14.11 -11.81
C ALA A 145 -15.68 -13.92 -11.29
N LEU A 146 -15.89 -13.78 -9.97
CA LEU A 146 -17.19 -13.39 -9.42
C LEU A 146 -17.63 -12.01 -9.92
N LEU A 147 -16.74 -11.02 -9.90
CA LEU A 147 -17.01 -9.65 -10.35
C LEU A 147 -17.36 -9.60 -11.84
N SER A 148 -16.84 -10.51 -12.65
CA SER A 148 -17.23 -10.62 -14.06
C SER A 148 -18.71 -11.00 -14.27
N ARG A 149 -19.33 -11.66 -13.27
CA ARG A 149 -20.72 -12.15 -13.30
C ARG A 149 -21.73 -11.21 -12.66
N THR A 150 -21.29 -10.08 -12.10
CA THR A 150 -22.17 -9.12 -11.43
C THR A 150 -22.53 -7.93 -12.33
N GLU A 151 -23.77 -7.47 -12.18
CA GLU A 151 -24.24 -6.24 -12.82
C GLU A 151 -23.71 -5.00 -12.09
N PRO A 152 -23.49 -3.87 -12.81
CA PRO A 152 -23.13 -2.60 -12.18
C PRO A 152 -24.30 -1.99 -11.39
N ASP A 153 -23.97 -1.04 -10.50
CA ASP A 153 -24.92 -0.24 -9.73
C ASP A 153 -25.90 -1.02 -8.83
N GLN A 154 -25.60 -2.28 -8.51
CA GLN A 154 -26.40 -3.08 -7.57
C GLN A 154 -25.87 -2.98 -6.15
N ARG A 155 -26.74 -3.32 -5.19
CA ARG A 155 -26.38 -3.42 -3.77
C ARG A 155 -25.92 -4.83 -3.43
N ALA A 156 -24.78 -4.95 -2.76
CA ALA A 156 -24.18 -6.23 -2.40
C ALA A 156 -23.82 -6.28 -0.90
N LEU A 157 -23.93 -7.48 -0.33
CA LEU A 157 -23.50 -7.78 1.04
C LEU A 157 -22.26 -8.69 1.01
N SER A 158 -21.38 -8.52 1.99
CA SER A 158 -20.16 -9.30 2.14
C SER A 158 -20.23 -10.16 3.40
N LEU A 159 -20.12 -11.47 3.23
CA LEU A 159 -20.16 -12.50 4.27
C LEU A 159 -18.83 -13.25 4.28
N ILE A 160 -17.86 -12.72 5.02
CA ILE A 160 -16.48 -13.24 5.05
C ILE A 160 -16.26 -14.06 6.32
N PHE A 161 -16.34 -15.38 6.21
CA PHE A 161 -16.08 -16.29 7.33
C PHE A 161 -14.58 -16.47 7.54
N ASP A 162 -13.86 -16.75 6.46
CA ASP A 162 -12.40 -16.88 6.47
C ASP A 162 -11.77 -15.55 6.09
N ARG A 163 -11.26 -14.83 7.09
CA ARG A 163 -10.73 -13.46 6.93
C ARG A 163 -9.22 -13.42 6.67
N ALA A 164 -8.53 -14.49 7.02
CA ALA A 164 -7.08 -14.57 6.97
C ALA A 164 -6.57 -14.73 5.53
N SER A 165 -5.41 -14.12 5.24
CA SER A 165 -4.64 -14.40 4.03
C SER A 165 -3.31 -15.07 4.41
N PRO A 166 -3.02 -16.28 3.95
CA PRO A 166 -1.69 -16.87 4.05
C PRO A 166 -0.61 -16.05 3.31
N ALA A 167 -0.96 -15.33 2.23
CA ALA A 167 -0.01 -14.51 1.48
C ALA A 167 0.47 -13.27 2.26
N TYR A 168 -0.45 -12.56 2.93
CA TYR A 168 -0.12 -11.35 3.71
C TYR A 168 0.13 -11.60 5.21
N ARG A 169 -0.13 -12.81 5.72
CA ARG A 169 -0.08 -13.15 7.16
C ARG A 169 -0.87 -12.17 8.02
N SER A 170 -1.97 -11.67 7.48
CA SER A 170 -2.89 -10.77 8.19
C SER A 170 -4.17 -11.54 8.52
N PRO A 171 -4.67 -11.45 9.76
CA PRO A 171 -5.88 -12.14 10.20
C PRO A 171 -7.17 -11.51 9.63
N ALA A 172 -7.09 -10.31 9.04
CA ALA A 172 -8.24 -9.53 8.58
C ALA A 172 -8.10 -9.02 7.13
N ALA A 173 -7.23 -9.66 6.33
CA ALA A 173 -6.93 -9.20 4.97
C ALA A 173 -8.18 -9.11 4.08
N TYR A 174 -9.13 -10.02 4.27
CA TYR A 174 -10.27 -10.17 3.37
C TYR A 174 -11.55 -9.50 3.81
N GLU A 175 -11.59 -8.90 5.00
CA GLU A 175 -12.81 -8.29 5.55
C GLU A 175 -13.44 -7.33 4.52
N HIS A 176 -12.64 -6.46 3.93
CA HIS A 176 -13.13 -5.43 3.01
C HIS A 176 -12.93 -5.75 1.53
N GLN A 177 -12.60 -6.99 1.17
CA GLN A 177 -12.19 -7.31 -0.20
C GLN A 177 -13.33 -7.12 -1.21
N SER A 178 -14.58 -7.32 -0.80
CA SER A 178 -15.76 -7.06 -1.63
C SER A 178 -15.93 -5.59 -2.04
N LEU A 179 -15.29 -4.63 -1.37
CA LEU A 179 -15.27 -3.21 -1.79
C LEU A 179 -14.71 -3.02 -3.20
N TRP A 180 -13.95 -3.98 -3.73
CA TRP A 180 -13.48 -3.95 -5.10
C TRP A 180 -14.64 -3.90 -6.12
N TYR A 181 -15.79 -4.50 -5.78
CA TYR A 181 -17.03 -4.35 -6.55
C TYR A 181 -17.49 -2.89 -6.68
N GLN A 182 -17.35 -2.11 -5.61
CA GLN A 182 -17.67 -0.68 -5.63
C GLN A 182 -16.70 0.11 -6.52
N ALA A 183 -15.42 -0.27 -6.53
CA ALA A 183 -14.40 0.37 -7.35
C ALA A 183 -14.55 0.05 -8.86
N GLU A 184 -14.83 -1.20 -9.20
CA GLU A 184 -14.87 -1.65 -10.61
C GLU A 184 -16.24 -1.56 -11.27
N LYS A 185 -17.32 -1.80 -10.52
CA LYS A 185 -18.69 -1.90 -11.05
C LYS A 185 -19.59 -0.77 -10.62
N HIS A 186 -19.06 0.22 -9.90
CA HIS A 186 -19.83 1.34 -9.34
C HIS A 186 -21.00 0.89 -8.44
N GLY A 187 -21.03 -0.37 -8.01
CA GLY A 187 -22.04 -0.91 -7.11
C GLY A 187 -21.87 -0.41 -5.68
N PHE A 188 -22.82 -0.74 -4.81
CA PHE A 188 -22.77 -0.36 -3.40
C PHE A 188 -22.59 -1.60 -2.53
N VAL A 189 -21.53 -1.63 -1.72
CA VAL A 189 -21.28 -2.70 -0.75
C VAL A 189 -21.50 -2.14 0.64
N ASP A 190 -22.43 -2.73 1.38
CA ASP A 190 -22.68 -2.35 2.77
C ASP A 190 -21.55 -2.77 3.69
N PRO A 191 -21.53 -2.25 4.95
CA PRO A 191 -20.61 -2.75 5.95
C PRO A 191 -20.66 -4.27 5.97
N ASN A 192 -19.54 -4.92 5.66
CA ASN A 192 -19.36 -6.28 6.13
C ASN A 192 -19.32 -6.18 7.66
N PHE A 193 -19.79 -7.21 8.35
CA PHE A 193 -19.69 -7.57 9.77
C PHE A 193 -18.33 -7.25 10.46
N ALA A 194 -17.77 -6.05 10.30
CA ALA A 194 -16.43 -5.60 10.63
C ALA A 194 -16.46 -4.30 11.41
N THR A 195 -15.42 -4.08 12.20
CA THR A 195 -15.29 -2.95 13.15
C THR A 195 -15.11 -1.61 12.44
N TYR A 196 -14.68 -1.60 11.18
CA TYR A 196 -14.37 -0.40 10.43
C TYR A 196 -15.42 -0.14 9.34
N VAL A 197 -16.11 0.99 9.46
CA VAL A 197 -17.03 1.47 8.42
C VAL A 197 -16.20 1.85 7.19
N PRO A 198 -16.46 1.27 6.00
CA PRO A 198 -15.74 1.67 4.80
C PRO A 198 -15.97 3.16 4.53
N GLN A 199 -14.89 3.95 4.55
CA GLN A 199 -14.93 5.42 4.40
C GLN A 199 -14.91 5.90 2.95
N ILE A 200 -15.32 5.09 1.97
CA ILE A 200 -15.47 5.57 0.58
C ILE A 200 -16.88 6.16 0.42
N ALA A 201 -17.03 7.42 0.82
CA ALA A 201 -18.17 8.26 0.46
C ALA A 201 -17.86 8.96 -0.88
N ARG A 202 -18.67 8.93 -1.94
CA ARG A 202 -20.14 8.98 -2.01
C ARG A 202 -20.69 8.26 -3.26
N PHE A 203 -21.80 7.55 -3.11
CA PHE A 203 -22.61 7.00 -4.22
C PHE A 203 -23.84 7.88 -4.52
N ARG A 204 -24.03 8.31 -5.80
CA ARG A 204 -25.34 8.53 -6.45
C ARG A 204 -25.30 9.09 -7.89
N PRO A 205 -26.22 8.68 -8.79
CA PRO A 205 -27.55 9.35 -8.87
C PRO A 205 -28.75 8.38 -8.85
N GLY A 206 -29.78 8.67 -8.04
CA GLY A 206 -31.02 7.87 -7.90
C GLY A 206 -31.44 7.49 -6.47
N MET A 207 -30.51 7.53 -5.51
CA MET A 207 -30.70 7.37 -4.05
C MET A 207 -31.06 5.99 -3.49
N MET A 208 -30.15 5.40 -2.71
CA MET A 208 -30.48 4.90 -1.36
C MET A 208 -29.31 5.15 -0.40
N PRO A 209 -29.50 5.95 0.67
CA PRO A 209 -28.63 5.88 1.83
C PRO A 209 -29.44 5.56 3.08
N MET A 210 -28.71 5.08 4.08
CA MET A 210 -29.04 5.00 5.49
C MET A 210 -30.03 3.91 5.89
N ALA A 211 -29.51 2.91 6.59
CA ALA A 211 -29.61 2.91 8.04
C ALA A 211 -28.23 2.52 8.59
N PRO A 212 -27.85 2.92 9.82
CA PRO A 212 -26.79 2.22 10.52
C PRO A 212 -27.32 0.82 10.75
N LEU A 213 -27.03 -0.10 9.82
CA LEU A 213 -27.16 -1.51 10.10
C LEU A 213 -26.11 -1.77 11.16
N THR A 214 -26.55 -1.89 12.40
CA THR A 214 -25.83 -2.66 13.41
C THR A 214 -25.86 -4.11 12.94
N LEU A 215 -25.13 -4.39 11.86
CA LEU A 215 -24.76 -5.74 11.47
C LEU A 215 -23.82 -6.23 12.55
N GLU A 216 -24.11 -7.44 13.04
CA GLU A 216 -23.29 -8.14 14.03
C GLU A 216 -21.83 -8.23 13.54
N HIS A 217 -20.86 -8.48 14.42
CA HIS A 217 -19.47 -8.68 13.96
C HIS A 217 -19.18 -10.10 13.43
N ASP A 218 -20.16 -11.00 13.57
CA ASP A 218 -20.07 -12.39 13.13
C ASP A 218 -20.98 -12.62 11.90
N PRO A 219 -20.44 -12.98 10.73
CA PRO A 219 -21.25 -13.32 9.55
C PRO A 219 -22.18 -14.52 9.78
N ALA A 220 -21.90 -15.38 10.78
CA ALA A 220 -22.80 -16.47 11.15
C ALA A 220 -24.11 -15.99 11.80
N GLY A 221 -24.13 -14.76 12.34
CA GLY A 221 -25.31 -14.15 12.95
C GLY A 221 -26.26 -13.46 11.96
N PHE A 222 -26.01 -13.57 10.66
CA PHE A 222 -26.88 -12.98 9.64
C PHE A 222 -28.28 -13.61 9.66
N GLU A 223 -29.31 -12.77 9.73
CA GLU A 223 -30.70 -13.18 9.68
C GLU A 223 -31.46 -12.38 8.62
N TRP A 224 -32.09 -13.05 7.67
CA TRP A 224 -32.73 -12.42 6.51
C TRP A 224 -33.70 -11.28 6.88
N ASN A 225 -34.58 -11.51 7.86
CA ASN A 225 -35.60 -10.55 8.27
C ASN A 225 -35.03 -9.41 9.12
N LYS A 226 -34.01 -9.69 9.94
CA LYS A 226 -33.38 -8.72 10.86
C LYS A 226 -32.48 -7.75 10.10
N ASP A 227 -31.68 -8.27 9.16
CA ASP A 227 -30.66 -7.52 8.43
C ASP A 227 -31.17 -6.96 7.09
N ASN A 228 -32.48 -7.06 6.85
CA ASN A 228 -33.14 -6.64 5.60
C ASN A 228 -32.47 -7.24 4.35
N GLY A 229 -32.32 -8.57 4.33
CA GLY A 229 -31.69 -9.33 3.25
C GLY A 229 -32.23 -9.00 1.85
N ARG A 230 -33.51 -8.61 1.76
CA ARG A 230 -34.20 -8.16 0.54
C ARG A 230 -33.50 -7.00 -0.18
N LEU A 231 -32.77 -6.14 0.53
CA LEU A 231 -32.11 -4.97 -0.04
C LEU A 231 -30.90 -5.33 -0.90
N TYR A 232 -30.32 -6.50 -0.68
CA TYR A 232 -29.12 -6.96 -1.37
C TYR A 232 -29.51 -7.78 -2.59
N ARG A 233 -28.86 -7.53 -3.72
CA ARG A 233 -28.98 -8.36 -4.91
C ARG A 233 -27.93 -9.45 -4.92
N TYR A 234 -26.69 -9.11 -4.55
CA TYR A 234 -25.56 -10.02 -4.52
C TYR A 234 -25.07 -10.26 -3.09
N PHE A 235 -24.68 -11.48 -2.79
CA PHE A 235 -24.00 -11.85 -1.54
C PHE A 235 -22.66 -12.47 -1.90
N PHE A 236 -21.58 -11.78 -1.56
CA PHE A 236 -20.22 -12.28 -1.68
C PHE A 236 -19.88 -13.08 -0.43
N VAL A 237 -19.66 -14.38 -0.58
CA VAL A 237 -19.32 -15.26 0.52
C VAL A 237 -17.91 -15.77 0.33
N ARG A 238 -17.08 -15.67 1.37
CA ARG A 238 -15.80 -16.38 1.44
C ARG A 238 -15.81 -17.38 2.58
N LYS A 239 -15.70 -18.67 2.25
CA LYS A 239 -15.69 -19.76 3.24
C LYS A 239 -15.00 -21.01 2.68
N GLU A 240 -14.17 -21.66 3.49
CA GLU A 240 -13.66 -23.02 3.28
C GLU A 240 -14.83 -24.02 3.44
N GLY A 241 -15.52 -24.30 2.33
CA GLY A 241 -16.62 -25.25 2.26
C GLY A 241 -18.01 -24.62 2.10
N PRO A 242 -19.04 -25.45 1.85
CA PRO A 242 -20.38 -24.95 1.53
C PRO A 242 -21.04 -24.25 2.73
N LEU A 243 -21.87 -23.25 2.42
CA LEU A 243 -22.81 -22.68 3.38
C LEU A 243 -23.89 -23.71 3.75
N PRO A 244 -24.44 -23.67 4.97
CA PRO A 244 -25.64 -24.41 5.31
C PRO A 244 -26.76 -24.10 4.32
N ARG A 245 -27.51 -25.11 3.88
CA ARG A 245 -28.57 -24.95 2.86
C ARG A 245 -29.66 -23.96 3.29
N ASP A 246 -29.91 -23.89 4.59
CA ASP A 246 -30.97 -23.04 5.17
C ASP A 246 -30.45 -21.65 5.58
N PHE A 247 -29.19 -21.30 5.29
CA PHE A 247 -28.60 -20.03 5.72
C PHE A 247 -29.35 -18.81 5.16
N PHE A 248 -29.81 -18.88 3.91
CA PHE A 248 -30.63 -17.85 3.28
C PHE A 248 -32.14 -18.17 3.31
N ALA A 249 -32.57 -19.13 4.13
CA ALA A 249 -33.97 -19.53 4.20
C ALA A 249 -34.85 -18.34 4.58
N ASN A 250 -35.81 -18.03 3.71
CA ASN A 250 -36.73 -16.94 3.92
C ASN A 250 -38.05 -17.21 3.17
N SER A 251 -39.09 -16.44 3.49
CA SER A 251 -40.43 -16.59 2.92
C SER A 251 -40.72 -15.68 1.73
N GLU A 252 -39.80 -14.77 1.37
CA GLU A 252 -40.05 -13.66 0.43
C GLU A 252 -39.38 -13.83 -0.93
N CYS A 253 -38.15 -14.33 -0.95
CA CYS A 253 -37.23 -14.30 -2.08
C CYS A 253 -36.44 -15.60 -2.18
N ASP A 254 -36.15 -16.04 -3.41
CA ASP A 254 -35.22 -17.14 -3.64
C ASP A 254 -33.78 -16.60 -3.69
N VAL A 255 -32.82 -17.31 -3.11
CA VAL A 255 -31.40 -16.96 -3.14
C VAL A 255 -30.64 -18.11 -3.77
N ALA A 256 -30.23 -17.93 -5.02
CA ALA A 256 -29.58 -18.97 -5.80
C ALA A 256 -28.07 -18.75 -5.87
N LEU A 257 -27.30 -19.85 -5.81
CA LEU A 257 -25.87 -19.82 -6.10
C LEU A 257 -25.66 -19.52 -7.59
N VAL A 258 -24.95 -18.45 -7.91
CA VAL A 258 -24.61 -18.07 -9.30
C VAL A 258 -23.37 -18.82 -9.76
N THR A 259 -22.31 -18.75 -8.96
CA THR A 259 -21.03 -19.40 -9.25
C THR A 259 -20.25 -19.61 -7.95
N HIS A 260 -19.36 -20.59 -7.97
CA HIS A 260 -18.46 -20.94 -6.88
C HIS A 260 -17.07 -21.17 -7.45
N GLU A 261 -16.10 -20.37 -7.03
CA GLU A 261 -14.71 -20.45 -7.47
C GLU A 261 -13.78 -20.42 -6.25
N GLY A 262 -13.09 -21.54 -6.00
CA GLY A 262 -12.21 -21.66 -4.83
C GLY A 262 -12.98 -21.52 -3.51
N GLU A 263 -12.55 -20.58 -2.68
CA GLU A 263 -13.20 -20.25 -1.39
C GLU A 263 -14.32 -19.21 -1.55
N TRP A 264 -14.51 -18.69 -2.77
CA TRP A 264 -15.44 -17.61 -3.06
C TRP A 264 -16.72 -18.16 -3.69
N SER A 265 -17.85 -17.72 -3.16
CA SER A 265 -19.18 -18.04 -3.68
C SER A 265 -19.98 -16.75 -3.89
N LEU A 266 -20.65 -16.67 -5.03
CA LEU A 266 -21.57 -15.58 -5.34
C LEU A 266 -23.01 -16.10 -5.30
N TYR A 267 -23.82 -15.54 -4.41
CA TYR A 267 -25.26 -15.79 -4.39
C TYR A 267 -26.00 -14.58 -4.92
N GLU A 268 -27.09 -14.83 -5.63
CA GLU A 268 -27.96 -13.80 -6.19
C GLU A 268 -29.40 -14.01 -5.72
N ARG A 269 -30.01 -12.93 -5.26
CA ARG A 269 -31.43 -12.88 -4.97
C ARG A 269 -32.24 -12.88 -6.27
N ARG A 270 -33.17 -13.83 -6.40
CA ARG A 270 -34.07 -14.00 -7.55
C ARG A 270 -35.52 -14.13 -7.08
N ASN A 271 -36.47 -13.78 -7.95
CA ASN A 271 -37.90 -14.04 -7.78
C ASN A 271 -38.48 -13.71 -6.39
N CYS A 272 -38.50 -12.42 -6.03
CA CYS A 272 -39.17 -11.99 -4.80
C CYS A 272 -40.67 -11.78 -5.02
N ARG A 273 -41.47 -12.21 -4.04
CA ARG A 273 -42.92 -12.01 -3.99
C ARG A 273 -43.30 -10.67 -3.35
#